data_AF-A0A4U9IQP0-F1
#
_entry.id   AF-A0A4U9IQP0-F1
#
_cell.length_a   1.000
_cell.length_b   1.000
_cell.length_c   1.000
_cell.angle_alpha   90.00
_cell.angle_beta   90.00
_cell.angle_gamma   90.00
#
_symmetry.space_group_name_H-M   'P 1'
#
loop_
_entity.id
_entity.type
_entity.pdbx_description
1 polymer ?
#
loop_
_entity_poly.entity_id
_entity_poly.type
_entity_poly.pdbx_seq_one_letter_code
_entity_poly.pdbx_strand_id
1 'polypeptide(L)'
;MDPKLKKVLRDNAGLGTEATRAAVLETLFKRHYLEKKGKHIHSTQMARELIAALPETLTSPGMTALWEQALDDISQGKMSLAVFMQKQLQWTRHLVEKGRQDSVKITAPVTPPCPLCKGPTRKRKGKNGDFWGVHTLSGL
;
A
#
# COMPACT_ATOMS: atom_id res chain seq x y z
N MET A 1 -4.25 -24.23 10.55
CA MET A 1 -3.97 -22.83 10.91
C MET A 1 -3.68 -22.77 12.41
N ASP A 2 -2.53 -22.24 12.80
CA ASP A 2 -2.03 -22.22 14.19
C ASP A 2 -3.01 -21.51 15.15
N PRO A 3 -3.33 -22.08 16.34
CA PRO A 3 -4.25 -21.48 17.32
C PRO A 3 -3.84 -20.06 17.77
N LYS A 4 -2.54 -19.77 17.90
CA LYS A 4 -2.06 -18.42 18.24
C LYS A 4 -2.32 -17.45 17.09
N LEU A 5 -2.07 -17.88 15.86
CA LEU A 5 -2.32 -17.07 14.66
C LEU A 5 -3.81 -16.75 14.49
N LYS A 6 -4.70 -17.70 14.78
CA LYS A 6 -6.16 -17.46 14.80
C LYS A 6 -6.58 -16.42 15.84
N LYS A 7 -5.98 -16.44 17.03
CA LYS A 7 -6.28 -15.45 18.08
C LYS A 7 -5.81 -14.06 17.69
N VAL A 8 -4.55 -13.92 17.24
CA VAL A 8 -4.00 -12.65 16.76
C VAL A 8 -4.80 -12.10 15.58
N LEU A 9 -5.24 -12.94 14.63
CA LEU A 9 -6.09 -12.48 13.53
C LEU A 9 -7.51 -12.11 13.95
N ARG A 10 -8.05 -12.67 15.03
CA ARG A 10 -9.35 -12.27 15.55
C ARG A 10 -9.26 -10.97 16.33
N ASP A 11 -8.22 -10.82 17.13
CA ASP A 11 -7.97 -9.65 17.96
C ASP A 11 -7.47 -8.46 17.08
N ASN A 12 -6.76 -8.74 15.97
CA ASN A 12 -6.29 -7.78 14.95
C ASN A 12 -7.01 -7.86 13.60
N ALA A 13 -8.19 -8.52 13.51
CA ALA A 13 -9.10 -8.33 12.37
C ALA A 13 -9.59 -6.88 12.28
N GLY A 14 -9.36 -6.08 13.34
CA GLY A 14 -9.10 -4.65 13.26
C GLY A 14 -7.65 -4.37 12.88
N LEU A 15 -7.34 -4.37 11.58
CA LEU A 15 -6.03 -4.09 10.96
C LEU A 15 -5.55 -2.63 11.14
N GLY A 16 -5.95 -2.03 12.25
CA GLY A 16 -5.85 -0.63 12.58
C GLY A 16 -6.85 -0.32 13.71
N THR A 17 -6.40 0.46 14.68
CA THR A 17 -7.30 1.10 15.65
C THR A 17 -8.28 2.04 14.94
N GLU A 18 -9.43 2.37 15.54
CA GLU A 18 -10.41 3.29 14.93
C GLU A 18 -9.77 4.57 14.37
N ALA A 19 -8.74 5.08 15.06
CA ALA A 19 -7.96 6.25 14.65
C ALA A 19 -7.23 6.09 13.30
N THR A 20 -6.77 4.88 12.96
CA THR A 20 -5.99 4.63 11.74
C THR A 20 -6.86 4.25 10.55
N ARG A 21 -8.08 3.72 10.78
CA ARG A 21 -8.98 3.24 9.72
C ARG A 21 -9.38 4.34 8.74
N ALA A 22 -9.71 5.53 9.25
CA ALA A 22 -10.08 6.67 8.42
C ALA A 22 -8.91 7.13 7.52
N ALA A 23 -7.71 7.26 8.09
CA ALA A 23 -6.51 7.69 7.37
C ALA A 23 -6.08 6.68 6.29
N VAL A 24 -6.20 5.37 6.56
CA VAL A 24 -5.96 4.32 5.57
C VAL A 24 -6.95 4.43 4.41
N LEU A 25 -8.26 4.53 4.71
CA LEU A 25 -9.28 4.66 3.66
C LEU A 25 -9.07 5.91 2.81
N GLU A 26 -8.80 7.06 3.43
CA GLU A 26 -8.50 8.30 2.72
C GLU A 26 -7.29 8.13 1.79
N THR A 27 -6.23 7.48 2.27
CA THR A 27 -5.04 7.20 1.46
C THR A 27 -5.35 6.30 0.28
N LEU A 28 -6.14 5.25 0.48
CA LEU A 28 -6.52 4.33 -0.59
C LEU A 28 -7.41 5.00 -1.65
N PHE A 29 -8.32 5.88 -1.27
CA PHE A 29 -9.10 6.70 -2.21
C PHE A 29 -8.21 7.70 -2.97
N LYS A 30 -7.34 8.41 -2.24
CA LYS A 30 -6.41 9.40 -2.83
C LYS A 30 -5.45 8.77 -3.84
N ARG A 31 -5.08 7.50 -3.63
CA ARG A 31 -4.23 6.72 -4.54
C ARG A 31 -5.01 5.98 -5.63
N HIS A 32 -6.33 6.16 -5.71
CA HIS A 32 -7.21 5.49 -6.67
C HIS A 32 -7.21 3.95 -6.57
N TYR A 33 -6.94 3.40 -5.38
CA TYR A 33 -7.08 1.97 -5.13
C TYR A 33 -8.51 1.58 -4.76
N LEU A 34 -9.28 2.52 -4.23
CA LEU A 34 -10.70 2.35 -3.92
C LEU A 34 -11.55 3.37 -4.69
N GLU A 35 -12.78 2.98 -4.98
CA GLU A 35 -13.81 3.81 -5.60
C GLU A 35 -15.17 3.61 -4.90
N LYS A 36 -16.04 4.63 -4.94
CA LYS A 36 -17.42 4.53 -4.44
C LYS A 36 -18.35 4.21 -5.60
N LYS A 37 -19.18 3.17 -5.46
CA LYS A 37 -20.31 2.87 -6.36
C LYS A 37 -21.60 2.92 -5.55
N GLY A 38 -22.30 4.04 -5.67
CA GLY A 38 -23.43 4.37 -4.78
C GLY A 38 -22.97 4.40 -3.32
N LYS A 39 -23.57 3.55 -2.48
CA LYS A 39 -23.24 3.43 -1.05
C LYS A 39 -22.11 2.41 -0.76
N HIS A 40 -21.62 1.70 -1.78
CA HIS A 40 -20.62 0.66 -1.62
C HIS A 40 -19.21 1.14 -2.00
N ILE A 41 -18.21 0.56 -1.35
CA ILE A 41 -16.78 0.79 -1.65
C ILE A 41 -16.27 -0.43 -2.40
N HIS A 42 -15.60 -0.20 -3.54
CA HIS A 42 -15.05 -1.25 -4.39
C HIS A 42 -13.55 -1.01 -4.62
N SER A 43 -12.79 -2.09 -4.80
CA SER A 43 -11.42 -1.99 -5.31
C SER A 43 -11.44 -1.62 -6.80
N THR A 44 -10.46 -0.83 -7.23
CA THR A 44 -10.27 -0.53 -8.65
C THR A 44 -9.53 -1.67 -9.36
N GLN A 45 -9.52 -1.65 -10.69
CA GLN A 45 -8.70 -2.59 -11.46
C GLN A 45 -7.22 -2.46 -11.13
N MET A 46 -6.72 -1.22 -11.05
CA MET A 46 -5.35 -0.91 -10.63
C MET A 46 -4.98 -1.55 -9.28
N ALA A 47 -5.88 -1.49 -8.30
CA ALA A 47 -5.64 -2.10 -6.99
C ALA A 47 -5.54 -3.63 -7.07
N ARG A 48 -6.40 -4.28 -7.85
CA ARG A 48 -6.37 -5.74 -8.03
C ARG A 48 -5.10 -6.19 -8.74
N GLU A 49 -4.71 -5.48 -9.79
CA GLU A 49 -3.47 -5.76 -10.52
C GLU A 49 -2.23 -5.53 -9.65
N LEU A 50 -2.23 -4.47 -8.83
CA LEU A 50 -1.16 -4.24 -7.86
C LEU A 50 -1.06 -5.40 -6.86
N ILE A 51 -2.18 -5.84 -6.27
CA ILE A 51 -2.17 -6.97 -5.33
C ILE A 51 -1.70 -8.26 -6.02
N ALA A 52 -2.15 -8.52 -7.24
CA ALA A 52 -1.74 -9.70 -8.01
C ALA A 52 -0.25 -9.68 -8.40
N ALA A 53 0.35 -8.49 -8.51
CA ALA A 53 1.77 -8.33 -8.80
C ALA A 53 2.69 -8.49 -7.58
N LEU A 54 2.14 -8.52 -6.37
CA LEU A 54 2.90 -8.66 -5.14
C LEU A 54 2.97 -10.13 -4.71
N PRO A 55 4.09 -10.58 -4.10
CA PRO A 55 4.15 -11.87 -3.44
C PRO A 55 3.05 -12.03 -2.38
N GLU A 56 2.47 -13.23 -2.29
CA GLU A 56 1.38 -13.54 -1.34
C GLU A 56 1.72 -13.16 0.11
N THR A 57 2.99 -13.31 0.50
CA THR A 57 3.47 -12.91 1.81
C THR A 57 3.23 -11.42 2.09
N LEU A 58 3.42 -10.52 1.12
CA LEU A 58 3.17 -9.08 1.30
C LEU A 58 1.69 -8.73 1.40
N THR A 59 0.81 -9.57 0.89
CA THR A 59 -0.63 -9.30 0.85
C THR A 59 -1.40 -10.07 1.94
N SER A 60 -0.72 -10.95 2.68
CA SER A 60 -1.35 -11.80 3.69
C SER A 60 -1.58 -11.06 5.00
N PRO A 61 -2.80 -11.10 5.58
CA PRO A 61 -3.04 -10.57 6.92
C PRO A 61 -2.24 -11.31 8.00
N GLY A 62 -1.80 -12.55 7.72
CA GLY A 62 -0.91 -13.29 8.60
C GLY A 62 0.45 -12.63 8.78
N MET A 63 0.98 -11.94 7.76
CA MET A 63 2.25 -11.22 7.90
C MET A 63 2.10 -9.97 8.78
N THR A 64 0.97 -9.26 8.68
CA THR A 64 0.66 -8.17 9.62
C THR A 64 0.58 -8.67 11.06
N ALA A 65 -0.09 -9.80 11.29
CA ALA A 65 -0.16 -10.43 12.61
C ALA A 65 1.22 -10.79 13.18
N LEU A 66 2.14 -11.29 12.35
CA LEU A 66 3.51 -11.59 12.76
C LEU A 66 4.31 -10.34 13.13
N TRP A 67 4.07 -9.22 12.45
CA TRP A 67 4.72 -7.95 12.76
C TRP A 67 4.23 -7.36 14.08
N GLU A 68 2.93 -7.33 14.31
CA GLU A 68 2.36 -6.89 15.59
C GLU A 68 2.91 -7.73 16.75
N GLN A 69 2.97 -9.06 16.59
CA GLN A 69 3.57 -9.93 17.60
C GLN A 69 5.06 -9.60 17.86
N ALA A 70 5.82 -9.29 16.82
CA ALA A 70 7.22 -8.92 16.97
C ALA A 70 7.38 -7.56 17.67
N LEU A 71 6.50 -6.59 17.38
CA LEU A 71 6.46 -5.30 18.08
C LEU A 71 6.09 -5.46 19.55
N ASP A 72 5.14 -6.35 19.86
CA ASP A 72 4.78 -6.72 21.23
C ASP A 72 5.96 -7.35 21.96
N ASP A 73 6.67 -8.29 21.34
CA ASP A 73 7.86 -8.92 21.92
C ASP A 73 8.97 -7.91 22.20
N ILE A 74 9.13 -6.88 21.35
CA ILE A 74 10.06 -5.78 21.59
C ILE A 74 9.63 -4.95 22.80
N SER A 75 8.34 -4.59 22.90
CA SER A 75 7.84 -3.80 24.04
C SER A 75 7.99 -4.54 25.38
N GLN A 76 7.93 -5.87 25.34
CA GLN A 76 8.11 -6.75 26.50
C GLN A 76 9.58 -7.11 26.76
N GLY A 77 10.52 -6.61 25.96
CA GLY A 77 11.96 -6.90 26.10
C GLY A 77 12.38 -8.33 25.71
N LYS A 78 11.50 -9.10 25.06
CA LYS A 78 11.76 -10.47 24.58
C LYS A 78 12.55 -10.50 23.28
N MET A 79 12.51 -9.42 22.51
CA MET A 79 13.28 -9.22 21.29
C MET A 79 13.91 -7.83 21.31
N SER A 80 15.16 -7.70 20.88
CA SER A 80 15.77 -6.37 20.72
C SER A 80 15.32 -5.74 19.41
N LEU A 81 15.12 -4.41 19.44
CA LEU A 81 14.83 -3.63 18.23
C LEU A 81 15.89 -3.84 17.14
N ALA A 82 17.16 -3.95 17.52
CA ALA A 82 18.27 -4.18 16.58
C ALA A 82 18.10 -5.50 15.80
N VAL A 83 17.75 -6.59 16.48
CA VAL A 83 17.51 -7.89 15.85
C VAL A 83 16.30 -7.83 14.91
N PHE A 84 15.22 -7.18 15.33
CA PHE A 84 14.05 -6.97 14.49
C PHE A 84 14.42 -6.21 13.20
N MET A 85 15.10 -5.06 13.32
CA MET A 85 15.50 -4.24 12.19
C MET A 85 16.44 -4.98 11.23
N GLN A 86 17.36 -5.78 11.74
CA GLN A 86 18.24 -6.61 10.90
C GLN A 86 17.43 -7.61 10.06
N LYS A 87 16.44 -8.29 10.65
CA LYS A 87 15.56 -9.23 9.94
C LYS A 87 14.74 -8.51 8.87
N GLN A 88 14.17 -7.33 9.18
CA GLN A 88 13.39 -6.56 8.22
C GLN A 88 14.25 -6.10 7.03
N LEU A 89 15.50 -5.68 7.28
CA LEU A 89 16.42 -5.27 6.22
C LEU A 89 16.75 -6.43 5.28
N GLN A 90 17.07 -7.60 5.84
CA GLN A 90 17.37 -8.80 5.06
C GLN A 90 16.17 -9.23 4.21
N TRP A 91 14.98 -9.26 4.81
CA TRP A 91 13.75 -9.62 4.13
C TRP A 91 13.39 -8.63 3.01
N THR A 92 13.50 -7.33 3.28
CA THR A 92 13.27 -6.27 2.28
C THR A 92 14.23 -6.39 1.10
N ARG A 93 15.53 -6.64 1.35
CA ARG A 93 16.51 -6.84 0.27
C ARG A 93 16.15 -8.03 -0.61
N HIS A 94 15.74 -9.14 0.00
CA HIS A 94 15.30 -10.33 -0.71
C HIS A 94 14.08 -10.07 -1.60
N LEU A 95 13.09 -9.33 -1.10
CA LEU A 95 11.90 -8.96 -1.88
C LEU A 95 12.22 -8.03 -3.04
N VAL A 96 13.08 -7.04 -2.84
CA VAL A 96 13.52 -6.12 -3.91
C VAL A 96 14.25 -6.87 -5.01
N GLU A 97 15.13 -7.82 -4.64
CA GLU A 97 15.87 -8.59 -5.63
C GLU A 97 14.95 -9.50 -6.45
N LYS A 98 13.95 -10.13 -5.82
CA LYS A 98 12.91 -10.87 -6.55
C LYS A 98 12.11 -9.98 -7.48
N GLY A 99 11.64 -8.84 -6.97
CA GLY A 99 10.81 -7.92 -7.76
C GLY A 99 11.54 -7.29 -8.96
N ARG A 100 12.88 -7.25 -8.97
CA ARG A 100 13.66 -6.83 -10.14
C ARG A 100 13.53 -7.77 -11.33
N GLN A 101 13.25 -9.05 -11.07
CA GLN A 101 13.12 -10.07 -12.11
C GLN A 101 11.68 -10.17 -12.62
N ASP A 102 10.72 -9.62 -11.88
CA ASP A 102 9.30 -9.69 -12.21
C ASP A 102 8.88 -8.54 -13.13
N SER A 103 8.23 -8.86 -14.25
CA SER A 103 7.61 -7.87 -15.12
C SER A 103 6.18 -7.59 -14.67
N VAL A 104 5.96 -6.45 -14.03
CA VAL A 104 4.65 -6.03 -13.50
C VAL A 104 3.94 -5.09 -14.48
N LYS A 105 2.70 -5.41 -14.86
CA LYS A 105 1.81 -4.53 -15.63
C LYS A 105 0.68 -4.04 -14.72
N ILE A 106 0.65 -2.73 -14.44
CA ILE A 106 -0.40 -2.08 -13.67
C ILE A 106 -1.06 -1.03 -14.56
N THR A 107 -2.37 -1.14 -14.71
CA THR A 107 -3.21 -0.20 -15.46
C THR A 107 -3.39 1.07 -14.63
N ALA A 108 -2.82 2.17 -15.09
CA ALA A 108 -2.99 3.47 -14.45
C ALA A 108 -4.43 4.01 -14.67
N PRO A 109 -4.93 4.88 -13.77
CA PRO A 109 -6.22 5.52 -13.94
C PRO A 109 -6.22 6.38 -15.21
N VAL A 110 -7.32 6.36 -15.97
CA VAL A 110 -7.47 7.22 -17.15
C VAL A 110 -7.48 8.68 -16.71
N THR A 111 -6.56 9.47 -17.23
CA THR A 111 -6.49 10.91 -16.99
C THR A 111 -6.76 11.67 -18.28
N PRO A 112 -7.33 12.89 -18.21
CA PRO A 112 -7.56 13.68 -19.40
C PRO A 112 -6.23 13.94 -20.12
N PRO A 113 -6.17 13.82 -21.45
CA PRO A 113 -4.94 14.03 -22.20
C PRO A 113 -4.54 15.50 -22.13
N CYS A 114 -3.23 15.76 -22.12
CA CYS A 114 -2.73 17.13 -22.20
C CYS A 114 -3.13 17.76 -23.55
N PRO A 115 -3.71 18.97 -23.58
CA PRO A 115 -4.07 19.62 -24.84
C PRO A 115 -2.85 19.99 -25.70
N LEU A 116 -1.66 20.11 -25.10
CA LEU A 116 -0.42 20.48 -25.80
C LEU A 116 0.35 19.27 -26.34
N CYS A 117 0.56 18.24 -25.52
CA CYS A 117 1.39 17.09 -25.89
C CYS A 117 0.64 15.76 -25.99
N LYS A 118 -0.67 15.73 -25.70
CA LYS A 118 -1.52 14.52 -25.62
C LYS A 118 -1.05 13.46 -24.62
N GLY A 119 -0.02 13.75 -23.84
CA GLY A 119 0.50 12.85 -22.80
C GLY A 119 -0.40 12.75 -21.56
N PRO A 120 -0.13 11.76 -20.70
CA PRO A 120 -0.90 11.55 -19.47
C PRO A 120 -0.72 12.73 -18.51
N THR A 121 -1.82 13.19 -17.94
CA THR A 121 -1.81 14.27 -16.94
C THR A 121 -1.97 13.70 -15.52
N ARG A 122 -1.59 14.47 -14.52
CA ARG A 122 -1.83 14.17 -13.10
C ARG A 122 -2.51 15.35 -12.44
N LYS A 123 -3.50 15.07 -11.61
CA LYS A 123 -4.20 16.08 -10.81
C LYS A 123 -3.25 16.64 -9.75
N ARG A 124 -3.11 17.96 -9.70
CA ARG A 124 -2.26 18.72 -8.77
C ARG A 124 -3.12 19.74 -8.02
N LYS A 125 -2.75 20.05 -6.78
CA LYS A 125 -3.36 21.16 -6.02
C LYS A 125 -2.59 22.45 -6.30
N GLY A 126 -3.30 23.49 -6.73
CA GLY A 126 -2.78 24.84 -6.89
C GLY A 126 -3.47 25.83 -5.95
N LYS A 127 -3.02 27.09 -5.98
CA LYS A 127 -3.59 28.17 -5.17
C LYS A 127 -5.08 28.42 -5.47
N ASN A 128 -5.53 28.10 -6.69
CA ASN A 128 -6.90 28.33 -7.18
C ASN A 128 -7.71 27.02 -7.30
N GLY A 129 -7.33 25.97 -6.58
CA GLY A 129 -7.98 24.66 -6.65
C GLY A 129 -7.18 23.63 -7.43
N ASP A 130 -7.85 22.51 -7.76
CA ASP A 130 -7.21 21.39 -8.44
C ASP A 130 -7.05 21.66 -9.95
N PHE A 131 -5.90 21.29 -10.52
CA PHE A 131 -5.65 21.39 -11.97
C PHE A 131 -4.92 20.14 -12.49
N TRP A 132 -4.98 19.90 -13.80
CA TRP A 132 -4.28 18.79 -14.46
C TRP A 132 -2.95 19.29 -15.03
N GLY A 133 -1.85 18.64 -14.65
CA GLY A 133 -0.52 18.97 -15.14
C GLY A 133 0.25 17.73 -15.60
N VAL A 134 1.05 17.86 -16.65
CA VAL A 134 1.96 16.80 -17.10
C VAL A 134 3.19 16.72 -16.19
N HIS A 135 3.89 15.59 -16.19
CA HIS A 135 5.19 15.46 -15.54
C HIS A 135 6.27 15.99 -16.49
N THR A 136 6.46 17.30 -16.57
CA THR A 136 7.64 17.86 -17.23
C THR A 136 8.86 17.52 -16.38
N LEU A 137 9.79 16.73 -16.94
CA LEU A 137 11.19 16.78 -16.52
C LEU A 137 11.68 18.22 -16.68
N SER A 138 12.52 18.63 -15.72
CA SER A 138 13.08 19.95 -15.47
C SER A 138 13.43 20.82 -16.68
N GLY A 139 13.26 22.13 -16.51
CA GLY A 139 14.13 23.14 -17.11
C GLY A 139 13.56 23.92 -18.29
N LEU A 140 12.94 25.06 -17.98
CA LEU A 140 13.21 26.36 -18.61
C LEU A 140 13.03 27.43 -17.51
#